data_AF-A0A2G5VL96-F1
#
_entry.id   AF-A0A2G5VL96-F1
#
_cell.length_a   1.000
_cell.length_b   1.000
_cell.length_c   1.000
_cell.angle_alpha   90.00
_cell.angle_beta   90.00
_cell.angle_gamma   90.00
#
_symmetry.space_group_name_H-M   'P 1'
#
loop_
_entity.id
_entity.type
_entity.pdbx_description
1 polymer ?
#
loop_
_entity_poly.entity_id
_entity_poly.type
_entity_poly.pdbx_seq_one_letter_code
_entity_poly.pdbx_strand_id
1 'polypeptide(L)'
;MPNSKKTKHGGNQQHVTIVPVEPVKGDNVDTVAYSSRSRISGESGHLIADVQSPHAKEHRIIFDRDHNVFEFRLLDGSSKHIIVYRLDELLSTTCFPLKINSGVPVIPTKPVTSDKTLYFNFVYKKDKKKWRLKQIPVVFYTTSERDYWHSLIDTTLRRVKNRPKNIIIFINPYGGKGKAQKIFKDNVEAFFWLTPGLRYKVMLTERANHARDFIVEMPPEQWCALDGLVSVGGDGLFNELLSGALLRTQNDAGRNIDDPNTSHLVTPHIRFGIIGAGSANSIVSTVHETNDHATSAVHIAIGSECNVDVCTVHQHQKLIRISANAISYGWLGDVLRDSEEYRCLGPVRYQWSALRTTIRHPIYRGIVQFSLSHKEQVNPKDQLPPCLEPCPVCKKPQGDDKYDYHWHAEFTHVICCVIPTVTPFTPHGLAPFTGIGDGTLDLALVPRISRFHNMQFMRKVAMYGGKQLYELDPSLNCYRVTKWSYQPDSDQNDPGVWNLDGEILEQPKDEPLHFKLHPQLISFFGRDAAMVKPTKRSFIKKRKSSIVYQ
;
A
#
# COMPACT_ATOMS: atom_id res chain seq x y z
N MET A 1 48.94 69.75 29.33
CA MET A 1 48.20 70.56 28.32
C MET A 1 48.40 69.93 26.95
N PRO A 2 47.41 69.85 26.04
CA PRO A 2 45.97 70.11 26.21
C PRO A 2 45.00 69.06 25.58
N ASN A 3 43.80 68.98 26.17
CA ASN A 3 42.42 68.90 25.62
C ASN A 3 42.01 67.93 24.48
N SER A 4 41.10 66.96 24.73
CA SER A 4 39.60 67.04 24.62
C SER A 4 39.09 66.43 23.29
N LYS A 5 38.00 65.67 23.10
CA LYS A 5 36.62 65.61 23.64
C LYS A 5 35.95 64.25 23.28
N LYS A 6 35.04 63.81 24.16
CA LYS A 6 33.77 63.05 24.00
C LYS A 6 33.40 62.38 22.65
N THR A 7 32.89 61.14 22.72
CA THR A 7 31.46 60.79 22.44
C THR A 7 31.07 59.38 22.90
N LYS A 8 29.86 59.26 23.45
CA LYS A 8 29.14 58.02 23.82
C LYS A 8 28.55 57.36 22.56
N HIS A 9 28.52 56.03 22.51
CA HIS A 9 27.34 55.26 22.05
C HIS A 9 27.37 53.84 22.63
N GLY A 10 26.26 53.46 23.26
CA GLY A 10 26.05 52.13 23.82
C GLY A 10 25.52 51.15 22.76
N GLY A 11 25.89 49.89 22.90
CA GLY A 11 25.32 48.77 22.18
C GLY A 11 25.35 47.54 23.08
N ASN A 12 24.20 47.21 23.69
CA ASN A 12 23.98 45.94 24.36
C ASN A 12 23.90 44.84 23.29
N GLN A 13 24.98 44.06 23.14
CA GLN A 13 24.93 42.76 22.49
C GLN A 13 24.44 41.73 23.52
N GLN A 14 23.19 41.27 23.39
CA GLN A 14 22.73 40.07 24.10
C GLN A 14 23.30 38.84 23.39
N HIS A 15 24.32 38.24 24.00
CA HIS A 15 24.84 36.92 23.66
C HIS A 15 23.84 35.84 24.13
N VAL A 16 23.31 35.04 23.19
CA VAL A 16 22.60 33.80 23.49
C VAL A 16 23.62 32.79 24.02
N THR A 17 23.56 32.51 25.32
CA THR A 17 24.44 31.54 25.98
C THR A 17 23.77 30.17 25.95
N ILE A 18 24.40 29.21 25.27
CA ILE A 18 24.04 27.79 25.34
C ILE A 18 24.53 27.28 26.69
N VAL A 19 23.62 27.04 27.63
CA VAL A 19 23.95 26.42 28.92
C VAL A 19 23.74 24.90 28.81
N PRO A 20 24.75 24.07 29.10
CA PRO A 20 24.56 22.63 29.21
C PRO A 20 23.81 22.33 30.52
N VAL A 21 22.64 21.69 30.42
CA VAL A 21 21.85 21.26 31.58
C VAL A 21 22.21 19.81 31.89
N GLU A 22 22.68 19.56 33.11
CA GLU A 22 22.92 18.22 33.65
C GLU A 22 21.61 17.42 33.80
N PRO A 23 21.65 16.07 33.64
CA PRO A 23 20.45 15.24 33.61
C PRO A 23 19.82 15.12 35.00
N VAL A 24 18.59 15.62 35.14
CA VAL A 24 17.74 15.37 36.30
C VAL A 24 17.28 13.91 36.27
N LYS A 25 17.72 13.12 37.26
CA LYS A 25 17.20 11.77 37.52
C LYS A 25 15.76 11.84 38.04
N GLY A 26 14.83 11.19 37.35
CA GLY A 26 13.46 10.98 37.85
C GLY A 26 12.48 10.47 36.80
N ASP A 27 12.13 9.19 36.93
CA ASP A 27 10.98 8.44 36.40
C ASP A 27 10.90 8.09 34.89
N ASN A 28 11.38 6.87 34.61
CA ASN A 28 11.05 5.94 33.52
C ASN A 28 10.08 6.44 32.43
N VAL A 29 10.67 6.96 31.33
CA VAL A 29 10.03 7.12 30.01
C VAL A 29 10.38 5.95 29.08
N ASP A 30 11.06 4.91 29.59
CA ASP A 30 11.39 3.72 28.82
C ASP A 30 10.22 2.72 28.83
N THR A 31 9.32 2.82 27.85
CA THR A 31 8.61 1.65 27.28
C THR A 31 7.81 2.04 26.02
N VAL A 32 8.50 2.48 24.98
CA VAL A 32 8.00 2.35 23.59
C VAL A 32 9.14 1.80 22.76
N ALA A 33 8.91 0.66 22.09
CA ALA A 33 9.89 0.13 21.15
C ALA A 33 10.08 1.13 20.00
N TYR A 34 11.22 1.81 20.00
CA TYR A 34 11.56 2.86 19.04
C TYR A 34 11.71 2.25 17.64
N SER A 35 10.70 2.46 16.79
CA SER A 35 10.76 2.13 15.36
C SER A 35 11.82 2.99 14.68
N SER A 36 12.81 2.34 14.07
CA SER A 36 14.05 2.89 13.47
C SER A 36 13.89 3.78 12.23
N ARG A 37 12.67 4.15 11.84
CA ARG A 37 12.41 4.79 10.54
C ARG A 37 12.89 6.24 10.40
N SER A 38 13.12 6.94 11.50
CA SER A 38 13.34 8.39 11.47
C SER A 38 14.79 8.83 11.71
N ARG A 39 15.79 7.93 11.73
CA ARG A 39 17.17 8.33 12.08
C ARG A 39 17.77 9.28 11.02
N ILE A 40 17.97 10.53 11.42
CA ILE A 40 18.71 11.54 10.67
C ILE A 40 20.17 11.54 11.16
N SER A 41 21.13 11.36 10.26
CA SER A 41 22.56 11.36 10.61
C SER A 41 23.06 12.79 10.84
N GLY A 42 23.57 13.10 12.04
CA GLY A 42 24.38 14.32 12.28
C GLY A 42 23.73 15.47 13.05
N GLU A 43 22.55 15.30 13.65
CA GLU A 43 21.89 16.33 14.47
C GLU A 43 21.48 15.76 15.85
N SER A 44 22.40 15.76 16.81
CA SER A 44 22.13 15.24 18.16
C SER A 44 21.58 16.29 19.14
N GLY A 45 20.93 15.85 20.21
CA GLY A 45 20.50 16.68 21.33
C GLY A 45 19.09 17.26 21.23
N HIS A 46 18.71 18.00 22.27
CA HIS A 46 17.37 18.54 22.46
C HIS A 46 17.25 19.99 21.99
N LEU A 47 16.13 20.30 21.34
CA LEU A 47 15.70 21.68 21.10
C LEU A 47 14.52 21.97 22.02
N ILE A 48 14.59 23.08 22.75
CA ILE A 48 13.60 23.42 23.77
C ILE A 48 13.10 24.85 23.51
N ALA A 49 11.79 25.04 23.62
CA ALA A 49 11.18 26.36 23.66
C ALA A 49 10.03 26.37 24.66
N ASP A 50 9.95 27.43 25.46
CA ASP A 50 8.76 27.74 26.24
C ASP A 50 7.81 28.56 25.35
N VAL A 51 6.56 28.15 25.32
CA VAL A 51 5.54 28.58 24.37
C VAL A 51 4.17 28.62 25.04
N GLN A 52 3.22 29.28 24.39
CA GLN A 52 1.84 29.34 24.84
C GLN A 52 0.91 28.49 23.97
N SER A 53 -0.15 27.96 24.58
CA SER A 53 -1.33 27.52 23.83
C SER A 53 -2.17 28.74 23.39
N PRO A 54 -3.12 28.58 22.45
CA PRO A 54 -4.05 29.68 22.10
C PRO A 54 -4.86 30.24 23.28
N HIS A 55 -4.95 29.49 24.38
CA HIS A 55 -5.62 29.90 25.62
C HIS A 55 -4.63 30.47 26.66
N ALA A 56 -3.44 30.91 26.24
CA ALA A 56 -2.40 31.51 27.07
C ALA A 56 -1.90 30.62 28.23
N LYS A 57 -2.03 29.28 28.10
CA LYS A 57 -1.36 28.36 29.03
C LYS A 57 0.08 28.13 28.61
N GLU A 58 0.99 28.13 29.59
CA GLU A 58 2.41 27.91 29.41
C GLU A 58 2.74 26.43 29.17
N HIS A 59 3.47 26.17 28.09
CA HIS A 59 3.96 24.86 27.71
C HIS A 59 5.45 24.93 27.40
N ARG A 60 6.13 23.80 27.58
CA ARG A 60 7.47 23.55 27.04
C ARG A 60 7.38 22.54 25.91
N ILE A 61 7.91 22.91 24.75
CA ILE A 61 8.12 21.99 23.62
C ILE A 61 9.56 21.52 23.67
N ILE A 62 9.74 20.20 23.56
CA ILE A 62 11.04 19.57 23.45
C ILE A 62 11.04 18.76 22.16
N PHE A 63 11.95 19.05 21.24
CA PHE A 63 12.24 18.17 20.11
C PHE A 63 13.52 17.40 20.42
N ASP A 64 13.34 16.13 20.78
CA ASP A 64 14.41 15.17 20.95
C ASP A 64 14.78 14.61 19.57
N ARG A 65 15.93 15.05 19.05
CA ARG A 65 16.40 14.64 17.72
C ARG A 65 17.07 13.28 17.71
N ASP A 66 17.58 12.84 18.86
CA ASP A 66 18.21 11.53 19.01
C ASP A 66 17.14 10.43 18.87
N HIS A 67 15.96 10.66 19.45
CA HIS A 67 14.81 9.75 19.39
C HIS A 67 13.77 10.12 18.33
N ASN A 68 13.88 11.29 17.71
CA ASN A 68 12.94 11.84 16.73
C ASN A 68 11.51 11.98 17.28
N VAL A 69 11.39 12.65 18.42
CA VAL A 69 10.16 12.79 19.19
C VAL A 69 9.94 14.23 19.64
N PHE A 70 8.69 14.72 19.51
CA PHE A 70 8.23 15.97 20.08
C PHE A 70 7.47 15.71 21.39
N GLU A 71 7.90 16.36 22.47
CA GLU A 71 7.15 16.43 23.71
C GLU A 71 6.52 17.81 23.88
N PHE A 72 5.26 17.82 24.31
CA PHE A 72 4.53 19.01 24.72
C PHE A 72 4.17 18.86 26.20
N ARG A 73 4.82 19.65 27.06
CA ARG A 73 4.68 19.59 28.53
C ARG A 73 3.98 20.84 29.04
N LEU A 74 2.93 20.70 29.83
CA LEU A 74 2.29 21.83 30.50
C LEU A 74 3.11 22.29 31.72
N LEU A 75 3.27 23.60 31.93
CA LEU A 75 4.10 24.18 32.99
C LEU A 75 3.32 24.61 34.25
N ASP A 76 2.05 24.21 34.39
CA ASP A 76 1.14 24.63 35.46
C ASP A 76 1.33 23.93 36.82
N GLY A 77 2.50 23.32 37.06
CA GLY A 77 2.81 22.61 38.30
C GLY A 77 2.11 21.25 38.46
N SER A 78 1.19 20.87 37.56
CA SER A 78 0.59 19.53 37.53
C SER A 78 1.41 18.60 36.62
N SER A 79 2.25 17.74 37.20
CA SER A 79 3.15 16.80 36.50
C SER A 79 2.46 15.70 35.67
N LYS A 80 1.20 15.88 35.26
CA LYS A 80 0.35 14.85 34.63
C LYS A 80 -0.01 15.09 33.16
N HIS A 81 0.46 16.16 32.52
CA HIS A 81 0.04 16.52 31.15
C HIS A 81 1.23 16.63 30.19
N ILE A 82 1.77 15.48 29.79
CA ILE A 82 2.76 15.35 28.71
C ILE A 82 2.09 14.68 27.51
N ILE A 83 2.23 15.28 26.32
CA ILE A 83 1.82 14.67 25.06
C ILE A 83 3.04 14.48 24.19
N VAL A 84 3.18 13.26 23.66
CA VAL A 84 4.35 12.84 22.87
C VAL A 84 3.91 12.47 21.46
N TYR A 85 4.54 13.06 20.45
CA TYR A 85 4.36 12.75 19.03
C TYR A 85 5.68 12.35 18.39
N ARG A 86 5.64 11.38 17.49
CA ARG A 86 6.85 10.97 16.75
C ARG A 86 7.03 11.86 15.51
N LEU A 87 8.27 12.06 15.06
CA LEU A 87 8.57 12.84 13.85
C LEU A 87 7.93 12.23 12.60
N ASP A 88 7.82 10.89 12.52
CA ASP A 88 7.16 10.21 11.40
C ASP A 88 5.64 10.47 11.35
N GLU A 89 5.04 10.90 12.46
CA GLU A 89 3.65 11.34 12.55
C GLU A 89 3.47 12.82 12.17
N LEU A 90 4.54 13.63 12.13
CA LEU A 90 4.43 15.05 11.78
C LEU A 90 4.43 15.24 10.27
N LEU A 91 3.28 15.45 9.63
CA LEU A 91 3.21 15.67 8.18
C LEU A 91 3.97 16.94 7.79
N SER A 92 3.67 18.05 8.45
CA SER A 92 4.26 19.35 8.19
C SER A 92 4.05 20.33 9.34
N THR A 93 4.70 21.48 9.26
CA THR A 93 4.30 22.68 10.00
C THR A 93 3.79 23.73 9.03
N THR A 94 2.83 24.54 9.46
CA THR A 94 2.35 25.70 8.71
C THR A 94 2.31 26.93 9.61
N CYS A 95 2.57 28.11 9.04
CA CYS A 95 2.42 29.38 9.78
C CYS A 95 1.00 29.96 9.67
N PHE A 96 0.03 29.15 9.28
CA PHE A 96 -1.38 29.54 9.11
C PHE A 96 -2.28 28.36 9.52
N PRO A 97 -3.51 28.65 10.00
CA PRO A 97 -4.46 27.62 10.35
C PRO A 97 -4.97 26.90 9.09
N LEU A 98 -5.16 25.59 9.19
CA LEU A 98 -5.72 24.79 8.10
C LEU A 98 -7.21 24.56 8.34
N LYS A 99 -8.01 24.69 7.28
CA LYS A 99 -9.36 24.15 7.28
C LYS A 99 -9.26 22.62 7.14
N ILE A 100 -9.78 21.89 8.13
CA ILE A 100 -9.73 20.43 8.17
C ILE A 100 -11.16 19.88 8.27
N ASN A 101 -11.63 19.21 7.21
CA ASN A 101 -12.95 18.62 7.13
C ASN A 101 -12.85 17.13 7.50
N SER A 102 -13.35 16.74 8.67
CA SER A 102 -13.32 15.33 9.12
C SER A 102 -11.92 14.69 9.07
N GLY A 103 -10.89 15.49 9.34
CA GLY A 103 -9.49 15.10 9.33
C GLY A 103 -8.81 15.11 7.95
N VAL A 104 -9.46 15.66 6.92
CA VAL A 104 -8.88 15.89 5.58
C VAL A 104 -8.61 17.39 5.42
N PRO A 105 -7.37 17.82 5.15
CA PRO A 105 -7.05 19.24 4.95
C PRO A 105 -7.61 19.76 3.62
N VAL A 106 -7.87 21.06 3.58
CA VAL A 106 -8.24 21.79 2.35
C VAL A 106 -7.12 22.77 2.03
N ILE A 107 -6.68 22.79 0.76
CA ILE A 107 -5.68 23.74 0.29
C ILE A 107 -6.26 25.17 0.39
N PRO A 108 -5.62 26.09 1.13
CA PRO A 108 -6.09 27.47 1.21
C PRO A 108 -5.83 28.20 -0.11
N THR A 109 -6.78 29.03 -0.55
CA THR A 109 -6.63 29.86 -1.75
C THR A 109 -5.62 31.00 -1.55
N LYS A 110 -5.66 31.63 -0.36
CA LYS A 110 -4.72 32.67 0.08
C LYS A 110 -4.48 32.53 1.58
N PRO A 111 -3.43 31.82 2.03
CA PRO A 111 -3.16 31.67 3.45
C PRO A 111 -2.68 32.99 4.05
N VAL A 112 -3.25 33.38 5.19
CA VAL A 112 -2.77 34.51 5.99
C VAL A 112 -1.85 33.98 7.07
N THR A 113 -0.60 34.42 7.05
CA THR A 113 0.41 34.02 8.03
C THR A 113 0.04 34.58 9.40
N SER A 114 -0.04 33.72 10.39
CA SER A 114 -0.22 34.06 11.80
C SER A 114 1.10 34.60 12.35
N ASP A 115 1.03 35.64 13.17
CA ASP A 115 2.24 36.32 13.66
C ASP A 115 3.11 35.40 14.52
N LYS A 116 2.60 34.91 15.65
CA LYS A 116 3.38 34.12 16.60
C LYS A 116 3.05 32.63 16.60
N THR A 117 2.04 32.21 15.83
CA THR A 117 1.51 30.85 15.91
C THR A 117 2.11 29.95 14.83
N LEU A 118 2.75 28.87 15.27
CA LEU A 118 3.12 27.73 14.43
C LEU A 118 2.08 26.63 14.58
N TYR A 119 1.65 26.05 13.46
CA TYR A 119 0.69 24.96 13.46
C TYR A 119 1.38 23.66 13.09
N PHE A 120 1.44 22.72 14.04
CA PHE A 120 1.97 21.39 13.82
C PHE A 120 0.88 20.47 13.26
N ASN A 121 1.08 19.92 12.07
CA ASN A 121 0.10 19.09 11.38
C ASN A 121 0.47 17.62 11.53
N PHE A 122 -0.02 16.98 12.57
CA PHE A 122 0.23 15.57 12.85
C PHE A 122 -0.80 14.67 12.16
N VAL A 123 -0.35 13.58 11.54
CA VAL A 123 -1.22 12.48 11.13
C VAL A 123 -1.38 11.51 12.29
N TYR A 124 -2.60 11.00 12.45
CA TYR A 124 -2.89 10.04 13.51
C TYR A 124 -3.89 8.99 13.03
N LYS A 125 -3.81 7.83 13.66
CA LYS A 125 -4.73 6.73 13.45
C LYS A 125 -6.04 7.00 14.20
N LYS A 126 -7.12 7.31 13.48
CA LYS A 126 -8.45 7.62 14.06
C LYS A 126 -9.15 6.38 14.58
N ASP A 127 -9.03 5.27 13.84
CA ASP A 127 -9.60 3.97 14.19
C ASP A 127 -8.67 2.83 13.71
N LYS A 128 -9.11 1.57 13.74
CA LYS A 128 -8.28 0.42 13.34
C LYS A 128 -7.70 0.54 11.92
N LYS A 129 -8.33 1.30 11.03
CA LYS A 129 -8.06 1.32 9.60
C LYS A 129 -7.79 2.71 9.02
N LYS A 130 -8.33 3.78 9.61
CA LYS A 130 -8.31 5.14 9.02
C LYS A 130 -7.30 6.08 9.66
N TRP A 131 -6.60 6.84 8.83
CA TRP A 131 -5.67 7.90 9.22
C TRP A 131 -6.22 9.29 8.87
N ARG A 132 -5.95 10.27 9.73
CA ARG A 132 -6.44 11.65 9.59
C ARG A 132 -5.39 12.66 10.02
N LEU A 133 -5.54 13.90 9.56
CA LEU A 133 -4.75 15.04 10.02
C LEU A 133 -5.36 15.66 11.27
N LYS A 134 -4.51 16.05 12.21
CA LYS A 134 -4.82 16.90 13.35
C LYS A 134 -3.82 18.05 13.39
N GLN A 135 -4.33 19.26 13.58
CA GLN A 135 -3.51 20.45 13.73
C GLN A 135 -3.39 20.83 15.21
N ILE A 136 -2.18 21.17 15.65
CA ILE A 136 -1.88 21.66 16.99
C ILE A 136 -1.26 23.06 16.86
N PRO A 137 -1.96 24.12 17.27
CA PRO A 137 -1.41 25.47 17.31
C PRO A 137 -0.47 25.64 18.52
N VAL A 138 0.66 26.28 18.27
CA VAL A 138 1.69 26.62 19.25
C VAL A 138 2.03 28.10 19.08
N VAL A 139 1.89 28.88 20.14
CA VAL A 139 2.14 30.33 20.12
C VAL A 139 3.52 30.60 20.72
N PHE A 140 4.46 31.07 19.92
CA PHE A 140 5.78 31.48 20.38
C PHE A 140 5.74 32.90 20.98
N TYR A 141 6.77 33.29 21.75
CA TYR A 141 6.85 34.65 22.28
C TYR A 141 7.16 35.68 21.20
N THR A 142 7.96 35.27 20.20
CA THR A 142 8.36 36.11 19.08
C THR A 142 8.07 35.44 17.73
N THR A 143 7.82 36.27 16.71
CA THR A 143 7.70 35.85 15.30
C THR A 143 8.99 35.16 14.82
N SER A 144 10.15 35.66 15.26
CA SER A 144 11.46 35.11 14.90
C SER A 144 11.69 33.70 15.43
N GLU A 145 11.27 33.39 16.66
CA GLU A 145 11.32 32.03 17.20
C GLU A 145 10.39 31.10 16.42
N ARG A 146 9.16 31.54 16.13
CA ARG A 146 8.22 30.78 15.31
C ARG A 146 8.80 30.42 13.95
N ASP A 147 9.42 31.40 13.28
CA ASP A 147 10.03 31.22 11.96
C ASP A 147 11.27 30.32 12.00
N TYR A 148 12.09 30.44 13.06
CA TYR A 148 13.22 29.55 13.30
C TYR A 148 12.75 28.10 13.45
N TRP A 149 11.76 27.84 14.30
CA TRP A 149 11.21 26.49 14.49
C TRP A 149 10.55 25.95 13.23
N HIS A 150 9.81 26.77 12.49
CA HIS A 150 9.23 26.37 11.20
C HIS A 150 10.31 25.93 10.20
N SER A 151 11.34 26.76 9.99
CA SER A 151 12.44 26.47 9.07
C SER A 151 13.23 25.22 9.46
N LEU A 152 13.50 25.07 10.75
CA LEU A 152 14.22 23.92 11.31
C LEU A 152 13.44 22.62 11.10
N ILE A 153 12.15 22.61 11.44
CA ILE A 153 11.30 21.43 11.26
C ILE A 153 11.12 21.11 9.78
N ASP A 154 10.88 22.11 8.92
CA ASP A 154 10.76 21.92 7.47
C ASP A 154 12.04 21.28 6.89
N THR A 155 13.22 21.78 7.28
CA THR A 155 14.52 21.22 6.90
C THR A 155 14.69 19.79 7.41
N THR A 156 14.28 19.52 8.66
CA THR A 156 14.33 18.20 9.28
C THR A 156 13.45 17.20 8.52
N LEU A 157 12.20 17.58 8.20
CA LEU A 157 11.26 16.72 7.50
C LEU A 157 11.72 16.37 6.08
N ARG A 158 12.36 17.31 5.37
CA ARG A 158 12.96 17.07 4.04
C ARG A 158 14.13 16.08 4.06
N ARG A 159 14.78 15.91 5.22
CA ARG A 159 15.91 14.99 5.43
C ARG A 159 15.46 13.58 5.84
N VAL A 160 14.17 13.38 6.14
CA VAL A 160 13.63 12.05 6.47
C VAL A 160 13.72 11.17 5.23
N LYS A 161 14.61 10.16 5.28
CA LYS A 161 14.99 9.33 4.12
C LYS A 161 13.81 8.65 3.44
N ASN A 162 12.84 8.17 4.22
CA ASN A 162 11.75 7.37 3.68
C ASN A 162 10.66 8.22 3.01
N ARG A 163 10.65 9.55 3.19
CA ARG A 163 9.63 10.41 2.56
C ARG A 163 9.90 10.60 1.07
N PRO A 164 8.88 10.47 0.21
CA PRO A 164 9.06 10.73 -1.21
C PRO A 164 9.36 12.21 -1.45
N LYS A 165 10.24 12.48 -2.42
CA LYS A 165 10.58 13.83 -2.89
C LYS A 165 10.03 14.08 -4.28
N ASN A 166 10.01 13.09 -5.16
CA ASN A 166 9.50 13.22 -6.52
C ASN A 166 8.56 12.06 -6.86
N ILE A 167 7.30 12.36 -7.15
CA ILE A 167 6.32 11.34 -7.58
C ILE A 167 5.58 11.77 -8.85
N ILE A 168 5.08 10.79 -9.60
CA ILE A 168 4.11 11.02 -10.69
C ILE A 168 2.79 10.37 -10.31
N ILE A 169 1.70 11.11 -10.50
CA ILE A 169 0.34 10.70 -10.18
C ILE A 169 -0.40 10.50 -11.50
N PHE A 170 -0.70 9.24 -11.82
CA PHE A 170 -1.51 8.87 -12.98
C PHE A 170 -2.96 8.76 -12.55
N ILE A 171 -3.84 9.47 -13.25
CA ILE A 171 -5.27 9.47 -12.98
C ILE A 171 -5.99 8.93 -14.21
N ASN A 172 -6.77 7.86 -14.05
CA ASN A 172 -7.73 7.47 -15.06
C ASN A 172 -8.99 8.32 -14.90
N PRO A 173 -9.27 9.28 -15.81
CA PRO A 173 -10.38 10.22 -15.65
C PRO A 173 -11.75 9.52 -15.62
N TYR A 174 -11.86 8.34 -16.24
CA TYR A 174 -13.10 7.55 -16.28
C TYR A 174 -13.30 6.67 -15.02
N GLY A 175 -12.27 6.54 -14.18
CA GLY A 175 -12.33 5.80 -12.92
C GLY A 175 -13.45 6.30 -11.99
N GLY A 176 -14.15 5.36 -11.35
CA GLY A 176 -15.09 5.67 -10.27
C GLY A 176 -16.35 6.38 -10.76
N LYS A 177 -16.81 6.05 -11.98
CA LYS A 177 -17.88 6.76 -12.71
C LYS A 177 -17.50 8.23 -13.00
N GLY A 178 -16.26 8.45 -13.46
CA GLY A 178 -15.76 9.78 -13.81
C GLY A 178 -15.36 10.66 -12.63
N LYS A 179 -15.18 10.08 -11.43
CA LYS A 179 -14.92 10.84 -10.19
C LYS A 179 -13.45 10.85 -9.77
N ALA A 180 -12.57 10.10 -10.43
CA ALA A 180 -11.17 9.94 -10.01
C ALA A 180 -10.43 11.27 -9.81
N GLN A 181 -10.56 12.23 -10.73
CA GLN A 181 -9.94 13.55 -10.58
C GLN A 181 -10.47 14.32 -9.37
N LYS A 182 -11.79 14.26 -9.16
CA LYS A 182 -12.43 14.90 -8.00
C LYS A 182 -11.99 14.24 -6.69
N ILE A 183 -11.89 12.91 -6.67
CA ILE A 183 -11.37 12.15 -5.52
C ILE A 183 -9.96 12.63 -5.16
N PHE A 184 -9.08 12.76 -6.17
CA PHE A 184 -7.72 13.28 -5.97
C PHE A 184 -7.72 14.69 -5.38
N LYS A 185 -8.42 15.63 -6.02
CA LYS A 185 -8.49 17.03 -5.57
C LYS A 185 -9.07 17.17 -4.16
N ASP A 186 -10.19 16.49 -3.89
CA ASP A 186 -10.95 16.69 -2.64
C ASP A 186 -10.35 15.94 -1.44
N ASN A 187 -9.60 14.84 -1.66
CA ASN A 187 -9.20 13.93 -0.58
C ASN A 187 -7.71 13.63 -0.48
N VAL A 188 -6.92 13.96 -1.52
CA VAL A 188 -5.52 13.51 -1.63
C VAL A 188 -4.56 14.69 -1.77
N GLU A 189 -4.81 15.58 -2.72
CA GLU A 189 -3.87 16.63 -3.14
C GLU A 189 -3.36 17.49 -1.98
N ALA A 190 -4.24 17.83 -1.03
CA ALA A 190 -3.88 18.63 0.13
C ALA A 190 -2.81 17.98 1.02
N PHE A 191 -2.78 16.64 1.15
CA PHE A 191 -1.72 15.95 1.89
C PHE A 191 -0.38 16.08 1.18
N PHE A 192 -0.36 15.97 -0.14
CA PHE A 192 0.86 16.09 -0.92
C PHE A 192 1.38 17.52 -0.94
N TRP A 193 0.49 18.49 -1.11
CA TRP A 193 0.82 19.93 -1.04
C TRP A 193 1.41 20.33 0.30
N LEU A 194 0.93 19.77 1.41
CA LEU A 194 1.47 20.03 2.75
C LEU A 194 2.84 19.40 2.99
N THR A 195 3.25 18.39 2.23
CA THR A 195 4.43 17.57 2.53
C THR A 195 5.72 18.32 2.15
N PRO A 196 6.61 18.64 3.11
CA PRO A 196 7.85 19.35 2.83
C PRO A 196 8.74 18.62 1.81
N GLY A 197 9.11 19.33 0.74
CA GLY A 197 10.01 18.81 -0.29
C GLY A 197 9.40 17.83 -1.28
N LEU A 198 8.12 17.47 -1.15
CA LEU A 198 7.42 16.63 -2.11
C LEU A 198 7.02 17.44 -3.36
N ARG A 199 7.57 17.06 -4.50
CA ARG A 199 7.17 17.51 -5.84
C ARG A 199 6.38 16.40 -6.49
N TYR A 200 5.24 16.75 -7.08
CA TYR A 200 4.41 15.80 -7.79
C TYR A 200 3.96 16.33 -9.14
N LYS A 201 3.93 15.46 -10.15
CA LYS A 201 3.35 15.74 -11.47
C LYS A 201 2.07 14.92 -11.64
N VAL A 202 0.97 15.58 -12.02
CA VAL A 202 -0.29 14.90 -12.32
C VAL A 202 -0.37 14.63 -13.83
N MET A 203 -0.72 13.41 -14.20
CA MET A 203 -0.93 12.96 -15.57
C MET A 203 -2.29 12.29 -15.70
N LEU A 204 -3.07 12.69 -16.69
CA LEU A 204 -4.31 12.02 -17.04
C LEU A 204 -4.02 10.97 -18.10
N THR A 205 -4.47 9.73 -17.87
CA THR A 205 -4.35 8.69 -18.89
C THR A 205 -5.46 8.84 -19.92
N GLU A 206 -5.16 8.52 -21.17
CA GLU A 206 -6.02 8.79 -22.33
C GLU A 206 -6.46 7.50 -23.04
N ARG A 207 -5.65 6.45 -22.93
CA ARG A 207 -5.86 5.14 -23.54
C ARG A 207 -5.30 4.05 -22.65
N ALA A 208 -5.67 2.80 -22.94
CA ALA A 208 -5.03 1.64 -22.35
C ALA A 208 -3.53 1.65 -22.63
N ASN A 209 -2.74 1.21 -21.65
CA ASN A 209 -1.28 1.20 -21.64
C ASN A 209 -0.61 2.59 -21.73
N HIS A 210 -1.34 3.70 -21.67
CA HIS A 210 -0.71 5.04 -21.71
C HIS A 210 0.30 5.19 -20.55
N ALA A 211 -0.06 4.76 -19.34
CA ALA A 211 0.82 4.92 -18.19
C ALA A 211 2.06 4.01 -18.30
N ARG A 212 1.87 2.78 -18.80
CA ARG A 212 2.96 1.83 -19.09
C ARG A 212 3.96 2.42 -20.08
N ASP A 213 3.47 2.87 -21.24
CA ASP A 213 4.31 3.35 -22.33
C ASP A 213 5.08 4.61 -21.91
N PHE A 214 4.41 5.54 -21.21
CA PHE A 214 5.04 6.74 -20.67
C PHE A 214 6.21 6.42 -19.72
N ILE A 215 6.07 5.40 -18.87
CA ILE A 215 7.16 4.98 -17.96
C ILE A 215 8.34 4.40 -18.75
N VAL A 216 8.07 3.56 -19.74
CA VAL A 216 9.10 2.91 -20.55
C VAL A 216 9.89 3.95 -21.36
N GLU A 217 9.20 4.93 -21.94
CA GLU A 217 9.78 5.99 -22.77
C GLU A 217 10.42 7.13 -21.96
N MET A 218 10.25 7.14 -20.64
CA MET A 218 10.75 8.22 -19.78
C MET A 218 12.27 8.39 -19.86
N PRO A 219 12.80 9.63 -19.96
CA PRO A 219 14.24 9.85 -19.93
C PRO A 219 14.90 9.25 -18.68
N PRO A 220 16.09 8.61 -18.79
CA PRO A 220 16.77 7.98 -17.66
C PRO A 220 16.98 8.90 -16.46
N GLU A 221 17.35 10.16 -16.69
CA GLU A 221 17.53 11.15 -15.63
C GLU A 221 16.25 11.37 -14.81
N GLN A 222 15.11 11.43 -15.50
CA GLN A 222 13.81 11.58 -14.86
C GLN A 222 13.43 10.32 -14.09
N TRP A 223 13.63 9.13 -14.68
CA TRP A 223 13.35 7.84 -14.04
C TRP A 223 14.15 7.65 -12.75
N CYS A 224 15.46 7.90 -12.79
CA CYS A 224 16.36 7.79 -11.64
C CYS A 224 16.03 8.79 -10.51
N ALA A 225 15.45 9.94 -10.85
CA ALA A 225 15.07 10.96 -9.88
C ALA A 225 13.72 10.71 -9.19
N LEU A 226 12.91 9.74 -9.67
CA LEU A 226 11.62 9.42 -9.08
C LEU A 226 11.76 8.53 -7.84
N ASP A 227 10.96 8.84 -6.83
CA ASP A 227 10.81 8.01 -5.63
C ASP A 227 9.52 7.17 -5.68
N GLY A 228 8.59 7.49 -6.57
CA GLY A 228 7.33 6.77 -6.64
C GLY A 228 6.39 7.09 -7.80
N LEU A 229 5.51 6.13 -8.07
CA LEU A 229 4.42 6.21 -9.05
C LEU A 229 3.11 5.96 -8.33
N VAL A 230 2.13 6.86 -8.48
CA VAL A 230 0.84 6.79 -7.79
C VAL A 230 -0.28 6.63 -8.81
N SER A 231 -1.11 5.59 -8.68
CA SER A 231 -2.34 5.44 -9.45
C SER A 231 -3.54 6.01 -8.70
N VAL A 232 -4.39 6.76 -9.40
CA VAL A 232 -5.74 7.16 -8.96
C VAL A 232 -6.73 6.52 -9.91
N GLY A 233 -7.20 5.33 -9.54
CA GLY A 233 -7.96 4.46 -10.45
C GLY A 233 -8.29 3.11 -9.82
N GLY A 234 -8.60 2.13 -10.66
CA GLY A 234 -8.73 0.73 -10.24
C GLY A 234 -7.43 -0.05 -10.40
N ASP A 235 -7.52 -1.35 -10.12
CA ASP A 235 -6.39 -2.28 -10.16
C ASP A 235 -5.72 -2.34 -11.56
N GLY A 236 -6.48 -2.19 -12.66
CA GLY A 236 -5.94 -2.13 -14.02
C GLY A 236 -4.95 -0.98 -14.27
N LEU A 237 -5.25 0.23 -13.79
CA LEU A 237 -4.30 1.36 -13.93
C LEU A 237 -3.02 1.10 -13.12
N PHE A 238 -3.14 0.51 -11.93
CA PHE A 238 -1.97 0.10 -11.16
C PHE A 238 -1.13 -0.93 -11.94
N ASN A 239 -1.75 -1.90 -12.60
CA ASN A 239 -1.03 -2.90 -13.39
C ASN A 239 -0.30 -2.32 -14.60
N GLU A 240 -0.82 -1.25 -15.22
CA GLU A 240 -0.05 -0.51 -16.22
C GLU A 240 1.24 0.08 -15.63
N LEU A 241 1.15 0.71 -14.45
CA LEU A 241 2.33 1.25 -13.75
C LEU A 241 3.31 0.15 -13.38
N LEU A 242 2.82 -0.94 -12.79
CA LEU A 242 3.62 -2.10 -12.39
C LEU A 242 4.37 -2.68 -13.60
N SER A 243 3.66 -2.92 -14.69
CA SER A 243 4.22 -3.50 -15.91
C SER A 243 5.27 -2.58 -16.54
N GLY A 244 4.99 -1.26 -16.62
CA GLY A 244 5.93 -0.28 -17.16
C GLY A 244 7.21 -0.18 -16.32
N ALA A 245 7.06 -0.07 -15.01
CA ALA A 245 8.18 0.04 -14.08
C ALA A 245 9.05 -1.22 -14.04
N LEU A 246 8.44 -2.41 -13.99
CA LEU A 246 9.19 -3.67 -14.00
C LEU A 246 9.93 -3.87 -15.31
N LEU A 247 9.26 -3.66 -16.45
CA LEU A 247 9.88 -3.77 -17.77
C LEU A 247 11.06 -2.82 -17.90
N ARG A 248 10.87 -1.54 -17.52
CA ARG A 248 11.95 -0.55 -17.53
C ARG A 248 13.12 -0.97 -16.65
N THR A 249 12.84 -1.41 -15.42
CA THR A 249 13.87 -1.85 -14.46
C THR A 249 14.65 -3.05 -14.98
N GLN A 250 13.99 -4.04 -15.59
CA GLN A 250 14.68 -5.21 -16.15
C GLN A 250 15.54 -4.81 -17.36
N ASN A 251 15.02 -3.95 -18.24
CA ASN A 251 15.76 -3.46 -19.41
C ASN A 251 17.02 -2.69 -18.99
N ASP A 252 16.91 -1.77 -18.04
CA ASP A 252 18.04 -1.00 -17.51
C ASP A 252 19.08 -1.91 -16.83
N ALA A 253 18.65 -3.04 -16.26
CA ALA A 253 19.52 -4.05 -15.65
C ALA A 253 20.05 -5.11 -16.64
N GLY A 254 19.71 -5.03 -17.93
CA GLY A 254 20.08 -6.03 -18.94
C GLY A 254 19.50 -7.42 -18.68
N ARG A 255 18.36 -7.51 -17.98
CA ARG A 255 17.69 -8.78 -17.64
C ARG A 255 16.56 -9.06 -18.61
N ASN A 256 16.54 -10.29 -19.14
CA ASN A 256 15.42 -10.73 -19.97
C ASN A 256 14.24 -11.18 -19.11
N ILE A 257 13.19 -10.36 -19.04
CA ILE A 257 11.96 -10.67 -18.29
C ILE A 257 11.15 -11.82 -18.92
N ASP A 258 11.37 -12.11 -20.20
CA ASP A 258 10.70 -13.18 -20.93
C ASP A 258 11.22 -14.57 -20.57
N ASP A 259 12.42 -14.68 -20.00
CA ASP A 259 12.98 -15.96 -19.56
C ASP A 259 12.28 -16.45 -18.27
N PRO A 260 11.46 -17.53 -18.33
CA PRO A 260 10.74 -18.07 -17.18
C PRO A 260 11.67 -18.68 -16.11
N ASN A 261 12.91 -19.02 -16.48
CA ASN A 261 13.89 -19.59 -15.58
C ASN A 261 14.66 -18.53 -14.80
N THR A 262 14.53 -17.25 -15.13
CA THR A 262 15.14 -16.14 -14.37
C THR A 262 14.79 -16.26 -12.90
N SER A 263 15.80 -16.56 -12.07
CA SER A 263 15.61 -16.84 -10.64
C SER A 263 15.22 -15.60 -9.85
N HIS A 264 15.69 -14.41 -10.27
CA HIS A 264 15.44 -13.16 -9.58
C HIS A 264 15.26 -12.00 -10.57
N LEU A 265 14.06 -11.43 -10.59
CA LEU A 265 13.82 -10.13 -11.21
C LEU A 265 14.37 -9.02 -10.31
N VAL A 266 14.79 -7.91 -10.92
CA VAL A 266 15.29 -6.74 -10.19
C VAL A 266 14.11 -5.92 -9.67
N THR A 267 14.11 -5.61 -8.38
CA THR A 267 13.12 -4.73 -7.75
C THR A 267 13.26 -3.30 -8.29
N PRO A 268 12.17 -2.67 -8.77
CA PRO A 268 12.19 -1.25 -9.14
C PRO A 268 12.61 -0.38 -7.94
N HIS A 269 13.41 0.67 -8.18
CA HIS A 269 13.84 1.57 -7.10
C HIS A 269 12.70 2.47 -6.57
N ILE A 270 11.60 2.56 -7.33
CA ILE A 270 10.42 3.35 -6.99
C ILE A 270 9.45 2.59 -6.07
N ARG A 271 8.62 3.37 -5.35
CA ARG A 271 7.49 2.83 -4.59
C ARG A 271 6.16 3.13 -5.28
N PHE A 272 5.25 2.17 -5.23
CA PHE A 272 3.90 2.33 -5.78
C PHE A 272 2.94 2.91 -4.75
N GLY A 273 2.15 3.90 -5.15
CA GLY A 273 0.99 4.38 -4.39
C GLY A 273 -0.30 4.03 -5.14
N ILE A 274 -1.36 3.71 -4.41
CA ILE A 274 -2.68 3.45 -4.99
C ILE A 274 -3.76 4.21 -4.23
N ILE A 275 -4.54 5.00 -4.97
CA ILE A 275 -5.75 5.67 -4.49
C ILE A 275 -6.93 5.00 -5.18
N GLY A 276 -7.70 4.22 -4.41
CA GLY A 276 -8.83 3.44 -4.92
C GLY A 276 -9.93 4.33 -5.51
N ALA A 277 -10.03 4.36 -6.83
CA ALA A 277 -11.13 4.96 -7.59
C ALA A 277 -11.74 3.94 -8.58
N GLY A 278 -11.46 2.65 -8.44
CA GLY A 278 -12.06 1.56 -9.22
C GLY A 278 -13.30 0.95 -8.56
N SER A 279 -13.83 -0.11 -9.18
CA SER A 279 -14.99 -0.86 -8.65
C SER A 279 -14.62 -1.96 -7.65
N ALA A 280 -13.45 -2.60 -7.80
CA ALA A 280 -12.99 -3.70 -6.94
C ALA A 280 -12.00 -3.24 -5.85
N ASN A 281 -10.99 -2.43 -6.22
CA ASN A 281 -10.03 -1.81 -5.30
C ASN A 281 -9.36 -2.82 -4.37
N SER A 282 -8.98 -3.98 -4.92
CA SER A 282 -8.48 -5.13 -4.15
C SER A 282 -7.11 -4.88 -3.54
N ILE A 283 -6.20 -4.29 -4.33
CA ILE A 283 -4.81 -4.03 -3.93
C ILE A 283 -4.79 -2.98 -2.82
N VAL A 284 -5.47 -1.84 -3.01
CA VAL A 284 -5.56 -0.77 -2.01
C VAL A 284 -6.23 -1.27 -0.71
N SER A 285 -7.31 -2.06 -0.81
CA SER A 285 -7.95 -2.68 0.36
C SER A 285 -7.03 -3.63 1.11
N THR A 286 -6.13 -4.30 0.41
CA THR A 286 -5.19 -5.24 1.03
C THR A 286 -4.01 -4.50 1.66
N VAL A 287 -3.37 -3.60 0.92
CA VAL A 287 -2.19 -2.83 1.35
C VAL A 287 -2.50 -1.84 2.48
N HIS A 288 -3.72 -1.28 2.52
CA HIS A 288 -4.13 -0.32 3.54
C HIS A 288 -5.18 -0.84 4.55
N GLU A 289 -5.73 -2.05 4.36
CA GLU A 289 -6.89 -2.60 5.07
C GLU A 289 -8.18 -1.74 4.93
N THR A 290 -8.19 -0.77 4.02
CA THR A 290 -9.28 0.19 3.81
C THR A 290 -9.27 0.77 2.39
N ASN A 291 -10.43 1.23 1.92
CA ASN A 291 -10.58 2.01 0.68
C ASN A 291 -10.65 3.53 0.93
N ASP A 292 -10.20 3.97 2.10
CA ASP A 292 -10.23 5.38 2.48
C ASP A 292 -9.12 6.18 1.77
N HIS A 293 -9.50 7.12 0.90
CA HIS A 293 -8.55 7.88 0.08
C HIS A 293 -7.53 8.67 0.90
N ALA A 294 -7.99 9.33 1.97
CA ALA A 294 -7.13 10.12 2.86
C ALA A 294 -6.08 9.25 3.57
N THR A 295 -6.44 8.02 3.94
CA THR A 295 -5.50 7.07 4.53
C THR A 295 -4.39 6.70 3.55
N SER A 296 -4.74 6.42 2.31
CA SER A 296 -3.77 6.11 1.26
C SER A 296 -2.85 7.30 0.99
N ALA A 297 -3.41 8.52 0.93
CA ALA A 297 -2.66 9.77 0.78
C ALA A 297 -1.67 10.00 1.93
N VAL A 298 -2.07 9.75 3.18
CA VAL A 298 -1.20 9.86 4.35
C VAL A 298 -0.02 8.89 4.24
N HIS A 299 -0.26 7.62 3.89
CA HIS A 299 0.82 6.63 3.78
C HIS A 299 1.85 6.99 2.70
N ILE A 300 1.39 7.53 1.57
CA ILE A 300 2.26 8.09 0.52
C ILE A 300 3.06 9.28 1.07
N ALA A 301 2.38 10.26 1.65
CA ALA A 301 3.00 11.50 2.11
C ALA A 301 4.07 11.29 3.21
N ILE A 302 3.81 10.41 4.17
CA ILE A 302 4.78 10.10 5.24
C ILE A 302 5.84 9.07 4.81
N GLY A 303 5.72 8.50 3.60
CA GLY A 303 6.68 7.54 3.07
C GLY A 303 6.65 6.19 3.77
N SER A 304 5.46 5.68 4.11
CA SER A 304 5.32 4.31 4.63
C SER A 304 5.80 3.29 3.60
N GLU A 305 6.12 2.07 4.03
CA GLU A 305 6.66 1.03 3.16
C GLU A 305 6.03 -0.33 3.47
N CYS A 306 5.71 -1.07 2.40
CA CYS A 306 5.15 -2.41 2.44
C CYS A 306 5.58 -3.17 1.18
N ASN A 307 6.31 -4.26 1.33
CA ASN A 307 6.74 -5.07 0.19
C ASN A 307 5.67 -6.11 -0.16
N VAL A 308 5.45 -6.31 -1.46
CA VAL A 308 4.40 -7.19 -1.98
C VAL A 308 5.02 -8.15 -2.99
N ASP A 309 4.53 -9.39 -2.97
CA ASP A 309 4.94 -10.42 -3.93
C ASP A 309 4.30 -10.16 -5.30
N VAL A 310 4.92 -10.66 -6.36
CA VAL A 310 4.41 -10.51 -7.73
C VAL A 310 4.42 -11.87 -8.43
N CYS A 311 3.37 -12.18 -9.16
CA CYS A 311 3.29 -13.35 -10.02
C CYS A 311 3.52 -12.96 -11.48
N THR A 312 4.44 -13.64 -12.16
CA THR A 312 4.61 -13.53 -13.61
C THR A 312 3.93 -14.70 -14.30
N VAL A 313 3.28 -14.41 -15.44
CA VAL A 313 2.64 -15.39 -16.30
C VAL A 313 3.40 -15.47 -17.61
N HIS A 314 3.94 -16.64 -17.89
CA HIS A 314 4.73 -16.94 -19.07
C HIS A 314 4.02 -17.97 -19.94
N GLN A 315 4.08 -17.75 -21.24
CA GLN A 315 3.74 -18.74 -22.26
C GLN A 315 5.02 -19.00 -23.04
N HIS A 316 5.49 -20.24 -23.08
CA HIS A 316 6.81 -20.58 -23.60
C HIS A 316 7.93 -19.76 -22.92
N GLN A 317 8.73 -19.04 -23.71
CA GLN A 317 9.78 -18.11 -23.27
C GLN A 317 9.36 -16.66 -23.50
N LYS A 318 8.10 -16.33 -23.17
CA LYS A 318 7.56 -14.98 -23.31
C LYS A 318 6.73 -14.62 -22.09
N LEU A 319 6.99 -13.46 -21.52
CA LEU A 319 6.15 -12.87 -20.49
C LEU A 319 4.86 -12.38 -21.14
N ILE A 320 3.74 -12.89 -20.66
CA ILE A 320 2.41 -12.51 -21.13
C ILE A 320 1.80 -11.46 -20.21
N ARG A 321 1.86 -11.68 -18.89
CA ARG A 321 1.28 -10.80 -17.89
C ARG A 321 2.05 -10.81 -16.58
N ILE A 322 1.87 -9.73 -15.82
CA ILE A 322 2.31 -9.59 -14.43
C ILE A 322 1.05 -9.34 -13.59
N SER A 323 0.93 -10.02 -12.45
CA SER A 323 -0.18 -9.88 -11.52
C SER A 323 0.34 -9.73 -10.10
N ALA A 324 -0.29 -8.84 -9.32
CA ALA A 324 0.02 -8.62 -7.92
C ALA A 324 -1.21 -8.81 -7.01
N ASN A 325 -2.32 -9.32 -7.54
CA ASN A 325 -3.54 -9.55 -6.77
C ASN A 325 -4.05 -10.99 -6.88
N ALA A 326 -5.01 -11.25 -7.77
CA ALA A 326 -5.70 -12.53 -7.85
C ALA A 326 -5.84 -12.94 -9.30
N ILE A 327 -5.49 -14.20 -9.54
CA ILE A 327 -5.55 -14.87 -10.82
C ILE A 327 -6.67 -15.88 -10.71
N SER A 328 -7.67 -15.82 -11.58
CA SER A 328 -8.80 -16.74 -11.52
C SER A 328 -9.22 -17.22 -12.90
N TYR A 329 -9.60 -18.48 -12.98
CA TYR A 329 -10.03 -19.16 -14.20
C TYR A 329 -11.21 -20.07 -13.89
N GLY A 330 -11.89 -20.48 -14.96
CA GLY A 330 -13.13 -21.21 -14.88
C GLY A 330 -14.32 -20.26 -14.78
N TRP A 331 -15.27 -20.58 -13.90
CA TRP A 331 -16.48 -19.78 -13.73
C TRP A 331 -16.20 -18.29 -13.46
N LEU A 332 -15.19 -17.97 -12.64
CA LEU A 332 -14.84 -16.56 -12.36
C LEU A 332 -14.29 -15.80 -13.57
N GLY A 333 -13.49 -16.46 -14.41
CA GLY A 333 -12.98 -15.88 -15.66
C GLY A 333 -14.11 -15.57 -16.63
N ASP A 334 -15.05 -16.50 -16.78
CA ASP A 334 -16.24 -16.34 -17.62
C ASP A 334 -17.19 -15.26 -17.12
N VAL A 335 -17.35 -15.13 -15.80
CA VAL A 335 -18.12 -14.02 -15.22
C VAL A 335 -17.49 -12.69 -15.58
N LEU A 336 -16.15 -12.57 -15.52
CA LEU A 336 -15.48 -11.35 -15.93
C LEU A 336 -15.72 -11.09 -17.42
N ARG A 337 -15.47 -12.09 -18.29
CA ARG A 337 -15.70 -12.02 -19.75
C ARG A 337 -17.09 -11.51 -20.11
N ASP A 338 -18.13 -12.13 -19.55
CA ASP A 338 -19.52 -11.72 -19.79
C ASP A 338 -19.81 -10.32 -19.19
N SER A 339 -19.20 -9.96 -18.06
CA SER A 339 -19.45 -8.67 -17.39
C SER A 339 -18.86 -7.47 -18.12
N GLU A 340 -17.87 -7.67 -18.99
CA GLU A 340 -17.27 -6.62 -19.80
C GLU A 340 -18.21 -6.16 -20.93
N GLU A 341 -19.16 -6.99 -21.38
CA GLU A 341 -20.23 -6.56 -22.30
C GLU A 341 -21.26 -5.65 -21.62
N TYR A 342 -21.33 -5.68 -20.28
CA TYR A 342 -22.33 -4.98 -19.47
C TYR A 342 -21.73 -3.85 -18.60
N ARG A 343 -20.65 -3.20 -19.05
CA ARG A 343 -20.03 -2.06 -18.31
C ARG A 343 -21.03 -0.97 -17.93
N CYS A 344 -22.06 -0.74 -18.76
CA CYS A 344 -23.09 0.26 -18.54
C CYS A 344 -23.91 0.03 -17.25
N LEU A 345 -24.01 -1.22 -16.77
CA LEU A 345 -24.73 -1.57 -15.53
C LEU A 345 -23.93 -1.22 -14.26
N GLY A 346 -22.68 -0.78 -14.39
CA GLY A 346 -21.81 -0.53 -13.25
C GLY A 346 -21.61 -1.80 -12.40
N PRO A 347 -21.49 -1.71 -11.06
CA PRO A 347 -21.20 -2.87 -10.21
C PRO A 347 -22.19 -4.04 -10.29
N VAL A 348 -23.45 -3.79 -10.70
CA VAL A 348 -24.48 -4.82 -10.84
C VAL A 348 -24.13 -5.83 -11.94
N ARG A 349 -23.28 -5.44 -12.91
CA ARG A 349 -22.81 -6.32 -13.99
C ARG A 349 -22.25 -7.65 -13.50
N TYR A 350 -21.53 -7.65 -12.38
CA TYR A 350 -20.93 -8.89 -11.85
C TYR A 350 -21.98 -9.88 -11.35
N GLN A 351 -23.06 -9.39 -10.73
CA GLN A 351 -24.15 -10.25 -10.24
C GLN A 351 -24.96 -10.82 -11.41
N TRP A 352 -25.21 -9.99 -12.44
CA TRP A 352 -25.88 -10.40 -13.65
C TRP A 352 -25.10 -11.48 -14.42
N SER A 353 -23.81 -11.24 -14.65
CA SER A 353 -22.93 -12.19 -15.33
C SER A 353 -22.68 -13.46 -14.51
N ALA A 354 -22.62 -13.36 -13.18
CA ALA A 354 -22.58 -14.51 -12.28
C ALA A 354 -23.81 -15.43 -12.46
N LEU A 355 -25.01 -14.86 -12.52
CA LEU A 355 -26.23 -15.64 -12.73
C LEU A 355 -26.21 -16.35 -14.09
N ARG A 356 -25.91 -15.62 -15.16
CA ARG A 356 -25.83 -16.17 -16.53
C ARG A 356 -24.81 -17.29 -16.64
N THR A 357 -23.61 -17.09 -16.09
CA THR A 357 -22.54 -18.08 -16.13
C THR A 357 -22.88 -19.30 -15.28
N THR A 358 -23.59 -19.13 -14.15
CA THR A 358 -24.09 -20.25 -13.34
C THR A 358 -25.11 -21.10 -14.09
N ILE A 359 -25.97 -20.48 -14.91
CA ILE A 359 -26.93 -21.20 -15.75
C ILE A 359 -26.21 -21.99 -16.86
N ARG A 360 -25.22 -21.39 -17.53
CA ARG A 360 -24.39 -22.07 -18.55
C ARG A 360 -23.59 -23.22 -17.96
N HIS A 361 -23.06 -23.03 -16.74
CA HIS A 361 -22.28 -24.02 -15.99
C HIS A 361 -21.06 -24.54 -16.75
N PRO A 362 -20.12 -23.65 -17.12
CA PRO A 362 -18.92 -24.04 -17.84
C PRO A 362 -18.04 -24.94 -16.97
N ILE A 363 -17.40 -25.91 -17.62
CA ILE A 363 -16.50 -26.89 -17.00
C ILE A 363 -15.25 -26.94 -17.87
N TYR A 364 -14.09 -26.93 -17.22
CA TYR A 364 -12.81 -26.89 -17.90
C TYR A 364 -11.98 -28.09 -17.52
N ARG A 365 -11.75 -28.97 -18.48
CA ARG A 365 -10.92 -30.15 -18.29
C ARG A 365 -9.47 -29.80 -18.59
N GLY A 366 -8.57 -30.18 -17.70
CA GLY A 366 -7.16 -29.86 -17.86
C GLY A 366 -6.30 -30.35 -16.71
N ILE A 367 -5.01 -30.01 -16.81
CA ILE A 367 -3.96 -30.45 -15.89
C ILE A 367 -3.38 -29.23 -15.20
N VAL A 368 -3.45 -29.23 -13.87
CA VAL A 368 -2.72 -28.29 -13.02
C VAL A 368 -1.44 -28.98 -12.55
N GLN A 369 -0.28 -28.35 -12.71
CA GLN A 369 1.00 -28.82 -12.15
C GLN A 369 1.57 -27.74 -11.24
N PHE A 370 2.18 -28.10 -10.11
CA PHE A 370 2.63 -27.11 -9.13
C PHE A 370 3.75 -27.60 -8.23
N SER A 371 4.50 -26.65 -7.68
CA SER A 371 5.53 -26.85 -6.66
C SER A 371 5.17 -26.11 -5.38
N LEU A 372 5.29 -26.81 -4.26
CA LEU A 372 4.93 -26.28 -2.95
C LEU A 372 5.92 -25.22 -2.47
N SER A 373 5.45 -24.35 -1.59
CA SER A 373 6.33 -23.55 -0.75
C SER A 373 6.86 -24.39 0.41
N HIS A 374 8.05 -24.05 0.91
CA HIS A 374 8.58 -24.57 2.17
C HIS A 374 7.67 -24.31 3.39
N LYS A 375 6.70 -23.41 3.26
CA LYS A 375 5.69 -23.12 4.30
C LYS A 375 4.46 -24.02 4.22
N GLU A 376 4.32 -24.80 3.16
CA GLU A 376 3.25 -25.79 3.06
C GLU A 376 3.56 -26.97 3.97
N GLN A 377 2.57 -27.38 4.75
CA GLN A 377 2.70 -28.50 5.70
C GLN A 377 1.91 -29.72 5.23
N VAL A 378 0.91 -29.50 4.37
CA VAL A 378 0.04 -30.54 3.85
C VAL A 378 0.64 -31.13 2.58
N ASN A 379 0.75 -32.45 2.53
CA ASN A 379 1.15 -33.15 1.32
C ASN A 379 -0.06 -33.32 0.38
N PRO A 380 -0.05 -32.77 -0.84
CA PRO A 380 -1.16 -32.90 -1.78
C PRO A 380 -1.56 -34.34 -2.09
N LYS A 381 -0.63 -35.30 -2.03
CA LYS A 381 -0.93 -36.73 -2.27
C LYS A 381 -1.93 -37.32 -1.28
N ASP A 382 -2.04 -36.74 -0.08
CA ASP A 382 -2.91 -37.25 0.98
C ASP A 382 -4.34 -36.66 0.90
N GLN A 383 -4.52 -35.56 0.16
CA GLN A 383 -5.78 -34.83 0.08
C GLN A 383 -6.39 -34.77 -1.32
N LEU A 384 -5.57 -34.73 -2.37
CA LEU A 384 -6.08 -34.62 -3.73
C LEU A 384 -6.84 -35.89 -4.12
N PRO A 385 -8.03 -35.75 -4.73
CA PRO A 385 -8.70 -36.84 -5.39
C PRO A 385 -7.83 -37.45 -6.51
N PRO A 386 -8.07 -38.73 -6.89
CA PRO A 386 -7.41 -39.34 -8.05
C PRO A 386 -7.56 -38.49 -9.32
N CYS A 387 -6.55 -38.54 -10.18
CA CYS A 387 -6.60 -37.90 -11.49
C CYS A 387 -7.65 -38.59 -12.39
N LEU A 388 -8.20 -37.83 -13.33
CA LEU A 388 -8.98 -38.39 -14.43
C LEU A 388 -8.13 -39.33 -15.28
N GLU A 389 -8.72 -40.45 -15.68
CA GLU A 389 -8.10 -41.43 -16.56
C GLU A 389 -8.57 -41.24 -18.02
N PRO A 390 -7.65 -41.31 -19.02
CA PRO A 390 -6.20 -41.44 -18.87
C PRO A 390 -5.55 -40.09 -18.44
N CYS A 391 -4.63 -40.14 -17.48
CA CYS A 391 -3.78 -38.98 -17.16
C CYS A 391 -2.43 -39.10 -17.89
N PRO A 392 -2.07 -38.13 -18.76
CA PRO A 392 -0.83 -38.19 -19.52
C PRO A 392 0.42 -37.95 -18.66
N VAL A 393 0.27 -37.35 -17.46
CA VAL A 393 1.38 -37.09 -16.54
C VAL A 393 1.62 -38.27 -15.60
N CYS A 394 0.57 -38.89 -15.05
CA CYS A 394 0.73 -40.06 -14.17
C CYS A 394 1.46 -41.24 -14.84
N LYS A 395 1.37 -41.35 -16.17
CA LYS A 395 2.00 -42.43 -16.95
C LYS A 395 3.48 -42.18 -17.28
N LYS A 396 3.99 -40.95 -17.11
CA LYS A 396 5.39 -40.64 -17.39
C LYS A 396 6.29 -41.19 -16.27
N PRO A 397 7.44 -41.81 -16.60
CA PRO A 397 8.41 -42.18 -15.58
C PRO A 397 8.93 -40.92 -14.88
N GLN A 398 9.05 -40.96 -13.54
CA GLN A 398 9.57 -39.84 -12.73
C GLN A 398 10.99 -39.51 -13.21
N GLY A 399 11.14 -38.40 -13.93
CA GLY A 399 12.40 -37.92 -14.47
C GLY A 399 12.28 -36.46 -14.91
N ASP A 400 12.96 -35.58 -14.17
CA ASP A 400 13.12 -34.13 -14.41
C ASP A 400 11.82 -33.34 -14.65
N ASP A 401 10.78 -33.65 -13.86
CA ASP A 401 9.54 -32.89 -13.91
C ASP A 401 9.75 -31.46 -13.39
N LYS A 402 9.32 -30.48 -14.19
CA LYS A 402 9.37 -29.05 -13.86
C LYS A 402 8.60 -28.71 -12.56
N TYR A 403 7.71 -29.59 -12.11
CA TYR A 403 6.81 -29.45 -10.97
C TYR A 403 6.71 -30.74 -10.15
N ASP A 404 6.53 -30.60 -8.84
CA ASP A 404 6.56 -31.74 -7.91
C ASP A 404 5.22 -32.51 -7.86
N TYR A 405 4.11 -31.81 -8.14
CA TYR A 405 2.76 -32.33 -8.06
C TYR A 405 1.93 -31.98 -9.29
N HIS A 406 0.90 -32.79 -9.56
CA HIS A 406 -0.07 -32.51 -10.60
C HIS A 406 -1.46 -33.03 -10.23
N TRP A 407 -2.49 -32.44 -10.86
CA TRP A 407 -3.86 -32.92 -10.80
C TRP A 407 -4.56 -32.69 -12.14
N HIS A 408 -5.01 -33.79 -12.77
CA HIS A 408 -5.83 -33.78 -13.97
C HIS A 408 -7.29 -33.95 -13.57
N ALA A 409 -8.11 -32.91 -13.80
CA ALA A 409 -9.51 -32.90 -13.39
C ALA A 409 -10.38 -32.01 -14.29
N GLU A 410 -11.69 -32.13 -14.12
CA GLU A 410 -12.67 -31.14 -14.57
C GLU A 410 -12.79 -30.07 -13.48
N PHE A 411 -12.42 -28.83 -13.78
CA PHE A 411 -12.43 -27.72 -12.84
C PHE A 411 -13.64 -26.81 -13.05
N THR A 412 -14.26 -26.39 -11.93
CA THR A 412 -15.19 -25.25 -11.91
C THR A 412 -14.43 -23.95 -11.61
N HIS A 413 -13.44 -23.99 -10.72
CA HIS A 413 -12.59 -22.84 -10.41
C HIS A 413 -11.13 -23.26 -10.26
N VAL A 414 -10.24 -22.46 -10.85
CA VAL A 414 -8.81 -22.45 -10.56
C VAL A 414 -8.46 -21.03 -10.14
N ILE A 415 -8.08 -20.83 -8.88
CA ILE A 415 -7.85 -19.51 -8.29
C ILE A 415 -6.45 -19.52 -7.69
N CYS A 416 -5.63 -18.53 -8.00
CA CYS A 416 -4.34 -18.30 -7.39
C CYS A 416 -4.29 -16.89 -6.83
N CYS A 417 -4.12 -16.75 -5.52
CA CYS A 417 -4.01 -15.45 -4.86
C CYS A 417 -2.55 -15.11 -4.55
N VAL A 418 -2.10 -13.93 -4.97
CA VAL A 418 -0.77 -13.36 -4.64
C VAL A 418 -0.82 -12.59 -3.32
N ILE A 419 -1.98 -12.05 -2.99
CA ILE A 419 -2.26 -11.32 -1.74
C ILE A 419 -3.60 -11.79 -1.16
N PRO A 420 -3.95 -11.45 0.09
CA PRO A 420 -5.24 -11.79 0.69
C PRO A 420 -6.50 -11.50 -0.15
N THR A 421 -6.42 -10.55 -1.10
CA THR A 421 -7.50 -10.21 -2.05
C THR A 421 -8.77 -9.76 -1.31
N VAL A 422 -8.62 -8.76 -0.45
CA VAL A 422 -9.75 -8.16 0.26
C VAL A 422 -10.47 -7.20 -0.68
N THR A 423 -11.77 -7.40 -0.87
CA THR A 423 -12.60 -6.52 -1.72
C THR A 423 -13.94 -6.21 -1.03
N PRO A 424 -14.75 -5.27 -1.55
CA PRO A 424 -16.12 -5.10 -1.10
C PRO A 424 -16.99 -6.38 -1.22
N PHE A 425 -16.64 -7.29 -2.13
CA PHE A 425 -17.34 -8.56 -2.35
C PHE A 425 -16.79 -9.69 -1.46
N THR A 426 -15.53 -9.59 -1.04
CA THR A 426 -14.80 -10.56 -0.22
C THR A 426 -14.12 -9.83 0.95
N PRO A 427 -14.87 -9.28 1.92
CA PRO A 427 -14.34 -8.43 2.97
C PRO A 427 -13.37 -9.15 3.93
N HIS A 428 -13.43 -10.49 3.95
CA HIS A 428 -12.58 -11.36 4.75
C HIS A 428 -11.40 -11.96 3.95
N GLY A 429 -11.21 -11.54 2.69
CA GLY A 429 -10.17 -12.06 1.80
C GLY A 429 -10.54 -13.39 1.13
N LEU A 430 -9.94 -13.65 -0.03
CA LEU A 430 -10.09 -14.89 -0.80
C LEU A 430 -9.00 -15.91 -0.45
N ALA A 431 -7.80 -15.43 -0.09
CA ALA A 431 -6.67 -16.29 0.23
C ALA A 431 -6.74 -16.77 1.70
N PRO A 432 -6.79 -18.08 1.97
CA PRO A 432 -6.83 -18.61 3.34
C PRO A 432 -5.52 -18.44 4.13
N PHE A 433 -4.37 -18.45 3.47
CA PHE A 433 -3.05 -18.55 4.09
C PHE A 433 -2.09 -17.43 3.67
N THR A 434 -2.15 -16.98 2.42
CA THR A 434 -1.24 -15.98 1.85
C THR A 434 -1.42 -14.63 2.53
N GLY A 435 -0.31 -14.10 3.05
CA GLY A 435 -0.16 -12.74 3.57
C GLY A 435 0.46 -11.80 2.55
N ILE A 436 0.73 -10.56 2.97
CA ILE A 436 1.41 -9.58 2.12
C ILE A 436 2.92 -9.83 2.19
N GLY A 437 3.56 -10.10 1.05
CA GLY A 437 5.02 -10.22 0.96
C GLY A 437 5.57 -11.47 1.66
N ASP A 438 4.75 -12.53 1.77
CA ASP A 438 5.10 -13.74 2.51
C ASP A 438 5.82 -14.80 1.66
N GLY A 439 5.99 -14.56 0.36
CA GLY A 439 6.68 -15.46 -0.54
C GLY A 439 5.90 -16.75 -0.81
N THR A 440 4.57 -16.71 -0.73
CA THR A 440 3.68 -17.81 -1.13
C THR A 440 2.53 -17.35 -2.02
N LEU A 441 2.04 -18.27 -2.85
CA LEU A 441 0.78 -18.16 -3.57
C LEU A 441 -0.22 -19.14 -2.98
N ASP A 442 -1.47 -18.73 -2.78
CA ASP A 442 -2.55 -19.67 -2.44
C ASP A 442 -3.21 -20.17 -3.72
N LEU A 443 -2.89 -21.40 -4.13
CA LEU A 443 -3.51 -22.09 -5.25
C LEU A 443 -4.72 -22.88 -4.76
N ALA A 444 -5.92 -22.38 -5.03
CA ALA A 444 -7.21 -22.97 -4.74
C ALA A 444 -7.78 -23.66 -5.99
N LEU A 445 -8.02 -24.96 -5.88
CA LEU A 445 -8.52 -25.84 -6.92
C LEU A 445 -9.88 -26.40 -6.50
N VAL A 446 -10.91 -26.08 -7.28
CA VAL A 446 -12.27 -26.58 -7.07
C VAL A 446 -12.64 -27.45 -8.26
N PRO A 447 -12.78 -28.77 -8.06
CA PRO A 447 -13.19 -29.68 -9.12
C PRO A 447 -14.64 -29.38 -9.51
N ARG A 448 -15.18 -30.14 -10.47
CA ARG A 448 -16.55 -30.03 -10.90
C ARG A 448 -17.52 -30.16 -9.72
N ILE A 449 -18.24 -29.08 -9.46
CA ILE A 449 -19.32 -29.02 -8.47
C ILE A 449 -20.63 -28.68 -9.15
N SER A 450 -21.77 -28.98 -8.51
CA SER A 450 -23.09 -28.65 -9.09
C SER A 450 -23.34 -27.13 -9.11
N ARG A 451 -24.28 -26.66 -9.95
CA ARG A 451 -24.71 -25.25 -9.99
C ARG A 451 -25.11 -24.72 -8.61
N PHE A 452 -25.89 -25.50 -7.87
CA PHE A 452 -26.36 -25.11 -6.55
C PHE A 452 -25.22 -25.05 -5.53
N HIS A 453 -24.30 -26.04 -5.57
CA HIS A 453 -23.09 -26.01 -4.75
C HIS A 453 -22.24 -24.80 -5.09
N ASN A 454 -22.04 -24.47 -6.38
CA ASN A 454 -21.28 -23.28 -6.77
C ASN A 454 -21.89 -21.97 -6.23
N MET A 455 -23.22 -21.82 -6.26
CA MET A 455 -23.89 -20.67 -5.65
C MET A 455 -23.68 -20.60 -4.14
N GLN A 456 -23.77 -21.75 -3.45
CA GLN A 456 -23.49 -21.83 -2.02
C GLN A 456 -22.03 -21.53 -1.71
N PHE A 457 -21.10 -22.03 -2.52
CA PHE A 457 -19.67 -21.80 -2.42
C PHE A 457 -19.37 -20.31 -2.49
N MET A 458 -19.81 -19.62 -3.56
CA MET A 458 -19.59 -18.18 -3.73
C MET A 458 -20.25 -17.36 -2.60
N ARG A 459 -21.42 -17.77 -2.11
CA ARG A 459 -22.07 -17.13 -0.96
C ARG A 459 -21.23 -17.29 0.32
N LYS A 460 -20.71 -18.50 0.58
CA LYS A 460 -19.85 -18.78 1.73
C LYS A 460 -18.53 -18.00 1.64
N VAL A 461 -17.90 -17.88 0.47
CA VAL A 461 -16.71 -17.03 0.27
C VAL A 461 -17.00 -15.60 0.72
N ALA A 462 -18.12 -15.02 0.27
CA ALA A 462 -18.47 -13.64 0.59
C ALA A 462 -18.75 -13.42 2.10
N MET A 463 -19.36 -14.42 2.77
CA MET A 463 -19.73 -14.35 4.18
C MET A 463 -18.59 -14.65 5.14
N TYR A 464 -17.75 -15.64 4.82
CA TYR A 464 -16.81 -16.26 5.76
C TYR A 464 -15.33 -16.05 5.36
N GLY A 465 -15.07 -15.66 4.10
CA GLY A 465 -13.72 -15.54 3.54
C GLY A 465 -13.08 -16.89 3.20
N GLY A 466 -11.91 -16.84 2.56
CA GLY A 466 -11.19 -18.03 2.10
C GLY A 466 -10.81 -18.98 3.24
N LYS A 467 -10.35 -18.43 4.37
CA LYS A 467 -9.88 -19.23 5.51
C LYS A 467 -10.96 -20.13 6.12
N GLN A 468 -12.13 -19.56 6.44
CA GLN A 468 -13.22 -20.34 7.00
C GLN A 468 -13.85 -21.26 5.94
N LEU A 469 -13.88 -20.84 4.67
CA LEU A 469 -14.38 -21.69 3.60
C LEU A 469 -13.54 -22.98 3.46
N TYR A 470 -12.21 -22.86 3.53
CA TYR A 470 -11.29 -24.00 3.47
C TYR A 470 -11.61 -25.06 4.55
N GLU A 471 -12.03 -24.63 5.74
CA GLU A 471 -12.42 -25.54 6.82
C GLU A 471 -13.83 -26.14 6.62
N LEU A 472 -14.71 -25.46 5.87
CA LEU A 472 -16.14 -25.78 5.76
C LEU A 472 -16.54 -26.54 4.49
N ASP A 473 -15.75 -26.46 3.41
CA ASP A 473 -16.11 -27.03 2.12
C ASP A 473 -15.02 -28.00 1.61
N PRO A 474 -15.26 -29.33 1.68
CA PRO A 474 -14.26 -30.32 1.31
C PRO A 474 -13.94 -30.35 -0.19
N SER A 475 -14.72 -29.64 -1.03
CA SER A 475 -14.40 -29.50 -2.46
C SER A 475 -13.25 -28.52 -2.71
N LEU A 476 -12.92 -27.65 -1.75
CA LEU A 476 -11.84 -26.68 -1.88
C LEU A 476 -10.48 -27.31 -1.51
N ASN A 477 -9.66 -27.57 -2.52
CA ASN A 477 -8.28 -27.99 -2.33
C ASN A 477 -7.39 -26.76 -2.43
N CYS A 478 -6.68 -26.37 -1.36
CA CYS A 478 -5.86 -25.17 -1.37
C CYS A 478 -4.46 -25.47 -0.85
N TYR A 479 -3.45 -25.03 -1.61
CA TYR A 479 -2.03 -25.25 -1.30
C TYR A 479 -1.23 -23.96 -1.47
N ARG A 480 -0.23 -23.78 -0.61
CA ARG A 480 0.77 -22.72 -0.72
C ARG A 480 1.85 -23.15 -1.70
N VAL A 481 1.93 -22.46 -2.83
CA VAL A 481 2.83 -22.80 -3.95
C VAL A 481 3.80 -21.66 -4.25
N THR A 482 4.86 -21.95 -4.99
CA THR A 482 5.85 -20.96 -5.48
C THR A 482 5.82 -20.80 -7.00
N LYS A 483 5.47 -21.87 -7.70
CA LYS A 483 5.26 -21.90 -9.15
C LYS A 483 4.21 -22.95 -9.49
N TRP A 484 3.45 -22.72 -10.55
CA TRP A 484 2.46 -23.66 -11.06
C TRP A 484 2.23 -23.46 -12.56
N SER A 485 1.43 -24.34 -13.16
CA SER A 485 0.95 -24.22 -14.53
C SER A 485 -0.42 -24.81 -14.69
N TYR A 486 -1.11 -24.36 -15.73
CA TYR A 486 -2.35 -24.97 -16.19
C TYR A 486 -2.28 -25.21 -17.69
N GLN A 487 -2.71 -26.39 -18.12
CA GLN A 487 -2.88 -26.77 -19.51
C GLN A 487 -4.29 -27.35 -19.70
N PRO A 488 -5.11 -26.82 -20.62
CA PRO A 488 -6.38 -27.44 -20.97
C PRO A 488 -6.17 -28.74 -21.76
N ASP A 489 -7.15 -29.63 -21.71
CA ASP A 489 -7.14 -30.83 -22.56
C ASP A 489 -7.30 -30.46 -24.04
N SER A 490 -6.79 -31.30 -24.93
CA SER A 490 -6.77 -31.02 -26.37
C SER A 490 -8.14 -31.02 -27.05
N ASP A 491 -9.10 -31.71 -26.45
CA ASP A 491 -10.49 -31.74 -26.90
C ASP A 491 -11.36 -30.64 -26.26
N GLN A 492 -10.78 -29.76 -25.45
CA GLN A 492 -11.47 -28.62 -24.85
C GLN A 492 -11.78 -27.56 -25.92
N ASN A 493 -13.05 -27.52 -26.36
CA ASN A 493 -13.50 -26.61 -27.43
C ASN A 493 -13.31 -25.12 -27.12
N ASP A 494 -13.82 -24.68 -25.97
CA ASP A 494 -13.58 -23.34 -25.41
C ASP A 494 -12.52 -23.48 -24.31
N PRO A 495 -11.28 -23.03 -24.54
CA PRO A 495 -10.22 -23.09 -23.54
C PRO A 495 -10.46 -22.11 -22.39
N GLY A 496 -11.49 -21.27 -22.44
CA GLY A 496 -11.82 -20.34 -21.36
C GLY A 496 -10.89 -19.14 -21.28
N VAL A 497 -11.09 -18.34 -20.24
CA VAL A 497 -10.28 -17.14 -20.00
C VAL A 497 -9.86 -17.00 -18.55
N TRP A 498 -8.72 -16.36 -18.37
CA TRP A 498 -8.19 -15.94 -17.09
C TRP A 498 -8.60 -14.50 -16.79
N ASN A 499 -8.94 -14.26 -15.54
CA ASN A 499 -8.97 -12.95 -14.92
C ASN A 499 -7.65 -12.75 -14.16
N LEU A 500 -6.83 -11.82 -14.61
CA LEU A 500 -5.60 -11.39 -13.95
C LEU A 500 -5.80 -9.95 -13.48
N ASP A 501 -6.11 -9.80 -12.19
CA ASP A 501 -6.29 -8.48 -11.55
C ASP A 501 -7.33 -7.58 -12.23
N GLY A 502 -8.37 -8.18 -12.82
CA GLY A 502 -9.45 -7.50 -13.54
C GLY A 502 -9.23 -7.39 -15.05
N GLU A 503 -8.11 -7.85 -15.59
CA GLU A 503 -7.83 -7.93 -17.02
C GLU A 503 -8.03 -9.35 -17.54
N ILE A 504 -8.56 -9.47 -18.76
CA ILE A 504 -8.82 -10.76 -19.40
C ILE A 504 -7.58 -11.23 -20.15
N LEU A 505 -7.20 -12.50 -19.97
CA LEU A 505 -6.24 -13.21 -20.80
C LEU A 505 -6.89 -14.50 -21.32
N GLU A 506 -6.91 -14.68 -22.64
CA GLU A 506 -7.40 -15.92 -23.23
C GLU A 506 -6.45 -17.08 -22.92
N GLN A 507 -7.00 -18.23 -22.55
CA GLN A 507 -6.20 -19.45 -22.39
C GLN A 507 -5.85 -19.98 -23.78
N PRO A 508 -4.56 -20.15 -24.10
CA PRO A 508 -4.13 -20.84 -25.31
C PRO A 508 -4.71 -22.26 -25.41
N LYS A 509 -5.10 -22.67 -26.62
CA LYS A 509 -5.45 -24.08 -26.88
C LYS A 509 -4.20 -24.93 -26.80
N ASP A 510 -4.31 -26.10 -26.19
CA ASP A 510 -3.25 -27.12 -26.11
C ASP A 510 -1.93 -26.70 -25.45
N GLU A 511 -1.79 -25.46 -25.00
CA GLU A 511 -0.53 -24.92 -24.48
C GLU A 511 -0.63 -24.54 -23.00
N PRO A 512 0.41 -24.82 -22.21
CA PRO A 512 0.43 -24.45 -20.80
C PRO A 512 0.73 -22.97 -20.61
N LEU A 513 0.05 -22.36 -19.64
CA LEU A 513 0.51 -21.12 -19.01
C LEU A 513 1.28 -21.46 -17.74
N HIS A 514 2.42 -20.80 -17.54
CA HIS A 514 3.28 -20.97 -16.38
C HIS A 514 3.21 -19.73 -15.48
N PHE A 515 3.01 -19.96 -14.19
CA PHE A 515 2.86 -18.94 -13.17
C PHE A 515 4.00 -19.07 -12.19
N LYS A 516 4.68 -17.96 -11.89
CA LYS A 516 5.85 -17.95 -11.02
C LYS A 516 5.81 -16.77 -10.06
N LEU A 517 6.00 -17.06 -8.78
CA LEU A 517 6.11 -16.06 -7.73
C LEU A 517 7.51 -15.43 -7.69
N HIS A 518 7.53 -14.12 -7.49
CA HIS A 518 8.71 -13.33 -7.17
C HIS A 518 8.48 -12.67 -5.80
N PRO A 519 9.07 -13.21 -4.73
CA PRO A 519 8.84 -12.70 -3.38
C PRO A 519 9.33 -11.26 -3.22
N GLN A 520 8.49 -10.41 -2.61
CA GLN A 520 8.78 -9.02 -2.25
C GLN A 520 9.36 -8.19 -3.41
N LEU A 521 8.94 -8.49 -4.66
CA LEU A 521 9.51 -7.88 -5.85
C LEU A 521 9.24 -6.37 -5.93
N ILE A 522 8.13 -5.89 -5.35
CA ILE A 522 7.74 -4.48 -5.40
C ILE A 522 7.47 -3.92 -4.02
N SER A 523 7.65 -2.60 -3.89
CA SER A 523 7.40 -1.85 -2.66
C SER A 523 6.25 -0.85 -2.85
N PHE A 524 5.33 -0.79 -1.90
CA PHE A 524 4.23 0.16 -1.85
C PHE A 524 4.43 1.21 -0.76
N PHE A 525 3.85 2.39 -0.98
CA PHE A 525 3.52 3.33 0.08
C PHE A 525 2.38 2.82 0.95
N GLY A 526 2.59 1.70 1.63
CA GLY A 526 1.57 0.91 2.30
C GLY A 526 1.78 0.76 3.79
N ARG A 527 0.87 0.05 4.45
CA ARG A 527 1.02 -0.25 5.87
C ARG A 527 2.12 -1.32 6.06
N ASP A 528 3.10 -1.02 6.91
CA ASP A 528 4.13 -2.00 7.27
C ASP A 528 3.54 -3.11 8.16
N ALA A 529 3.92 -4.36 7.90
CA ALA A 529 3.66 -5.51 8.75
C ALA A 529 4.14 -5.31 10.21
N ALA A 530 5.19 -4.50 10.44
CA ALA A 530 5.63 -4.13 11.79
C ALA A 530 4.60 -3.30 12.59
N MET A 531 3.62 -2.67 11.92
CA MET A 531 2.49 -1.97 12.57
C MET A 531 1.29 -2.89 12.87
N VAL A 532 1.40 -4.19 12.58
CA VAL A 532 0.31 -5.18 12.67
C VAL A 532 0.43 -6.10 13.89
N LYS A 533 1.59 -6.17 14.57
CA LYS A 533 1.61 -6.81 15.89
C LYS A 533 0.76 -5.95 16.83
N PRO A 534 -0.38 -6.45 17.37
CA PRO A 534 -0.96 -5.78 18.50
C PRO A 534 0.11 -5.82 19.58
N THR A 535 0.61 -4.67 20.01
CA THR A 535 1.38 -4.57 21.25
C THR A 535 0.54 -5.24 22.32
N LYS A 536 0.90 -6.48 22.68
CA LYS A 536 0.32 -7.18 23.83
C LYS A 536 0.53 -6.24 25.01
N ARG A 537 -0.58 -5.72 25.53
CA ARG A 537 -0.62 -4.77 26.67
C ARG A 537 0.26 -3.53 26.49
N SER A 538 -0.16 -2.62 25.61
CA SER A 538 0.09 -1.20 25.88
C SER A 538 -1.19 -0.63 26.48
N PHE A 539 -1.13 -0.12 27.71
CA PHE A 539 -2.15 0.73 28.31
C PHE A 539 -2.26 2.04 27.51
N ILE A 540 -2.71 1.98 26.26
CA ILE A 540 -3.13 3.16 25.54
C ILE A 540 -4.50 3.52 26.11
N LYS A 541 -4.50 4.25 27.23
CA LYS A 541 -5.64 5.12 27.57
C LYS A 541 -6.00 5.84 26.27
N LYS A 542 -7.27 5.74 25.85
CA LYS A 542 -7.82 6.56 24.75
C LYS A 542 -7.19 7.95 24.86
N ARG A 543 -6.38 8.37 23.87
CA ARG A 543 -5.82 9.73 23.80
C ARG A 543 -7.01 10.69 23.69
N LYS A 544 -7.63 11.05 24.82
CA LYS A 544 -8.52 12.21 24.93
C LYS A 544 -7.61 13.41 24.73
N SER A 545 -7.45 13.77 23.47
CA SER A 545 -6.64 14.91 23.04
C SER A 545 -7.57 15.98 22.48
N SER A 546 -8.63 16.27 23.23
CA SER A 546 -9.24 17.57 23.19
C SER A 546 -8.33 18.51 24.00
N ILE A 547 -7.52 19.31 23.30
CA ILE A 547 -7.27 20.67 23.78
C ILE A 547 -8.58 21.41 23.49
N VAL A 548 -9.60 21.04 24.24
CA VAL A 548 -10.84 21.78 24.40
C VAL A 548 -10.89 21.87 25.91
N TYR A 549 -10.31 22.95 26.44
CA TYR A 549 -10.66 23.35 27.79
C TYR A 549 -12.14 23.72 27.71
N GLN A 550 -12.97 23.03 28.51
CA GLN A 550 -14.31 23.55 28.82
C GLN A 550 -14.16 24.91 29.49
#